data_AF-A0AAY4CZG9-F1
#
_entry.id   AF-A0AAY4CZG9-F1
#
_cell.length_a   1.000
_cell.length_b   1.000
_cell.length_c   1.000
_cell.angle_alpha   90.00
_cell.angle_beta   90.00
_cell.angle_gamma   90.00
#
_symmetry.space_group_name_H-M   'P 1'
#
loop_
_entity.id
_entity.type
_entity.pdbx_description
1 polymer ?
#
loop_
_entity_poly.entity_id
_entity_poly.type
_entity_poly.pdbx_seq_one_letter_code
_entity_poly.pdbx_strand_id
1 'polypeptide(L)'
;ENYLYCIYSSKHPYNMNLVTIHFNNLIKKMVFCISIYDVKGVDILRRDFLWKNMAVYGPVVKIHPVVLASIADSYERRNEGATRVIGTILGTIDKHSVEITNCFSVPHNESEDEVAVDMEFAKNMYELHKKVSPSEAIVGWYATGFDITEHSVLIHEYYSREAQNPIHLTLDTTLQNGKMNVRAYVSAQMGVPGKTVGVMFTPLTVKHIYYDTERIGIDLLHTTCASPSRTNGLTSDLAQVGTSAARVQDMLTTVLAYIEDVLSGKVIADNSVGRCLMDLLNKVPFIPAEDFESMLNSNINDLLMVTYLTNLAQAQISLNEKLVVL
;
A
#
# COMPACT_ATOMS: atom_id res chain seq x y z
N GLU A 1 -53.50 23.87 25.57
CA GLU A 1 -53.40 25.12 24.78
C GLU A 1 -52.74 24.76 23.44
N ASN A 2 -53.35 23.96 22.57
CA ASN A 2 -54.39 24.18 21.54
C ASN A 2 -53.92 24.89 20.24
N TYR A 3 -54.21 24.21 19.11
CA TYR A 3 -54.17 24.58 17.66
C TYR A 3 -52.82 24.40 16.95
N LEU A 4 -52.60 23.49 15.98
CA LEU A 4 -53.34 22.99 14.80
C LEU A 4 -53.66 24.06 13.73
N TYR A 5 -53.10 23.85 12.52
CA TYR A 5 -53.44 24.41 11.19
C TYR A 5 -53.42 25.95 10.98
N CYS A 6 -52.64 26.41 9.99
CA CYS A 6 -53.21 27.06 8.79
C CYS A 6 -52.18 27.33 7.69
N ILE A 7 -52.66 27.07 6.47
CA ILE A 7 -52.09 27.25 5.15
C ILE A 7 -52.09 28.75 4.78
N TYR A 8 -51.08 29.27 4.06
CA TYR A 8 -51.24 30.03 2.80
C TYR A 8 -49.92 30.59 2.23
N SER A 9 -49.72 30.27 0.95
CA SER A 9 -48.89 30.86 -0.12
C SER A 9 -48.38 32.31 0.06
N SER A 10 -47.09 32.55 -0.24
CA SER A 10 -46.62 33.57 -1.21
C SER A 10 -45.09 33.55 -1.41
N LYS A 11 -44.64 33.40 -2.67
CA LYS A 11 -43.47 34.00 -3.37
C LYS A 11 -42.09 34.11 -2.66
N HIS A 12 -41.07 33.56 -3.34
CA HIS A 12 -39.61 33.90 -3.29
C HIS A 12 -39.30 35.40 -3.11
N PRO A 13 -38.05 35.85 -2.78
CA PRO A 13 -36.75 35.14 -2.72
C PRO A 13 -35.82 35.55 -1.51
N TYR A 14 -34.61 34.99 -1.46
CA TYR A 14 -33.42 35.41 -0.67
C TYR A 14 -33.45 35.23 0.86
N ASN A 15 -32.72 34.22 1.35
CA ASN A 15 -32.27 34.19 2.74
C ASN A 15 -30.85 33.63 2.87
N MET A 16 -29.86 34.34 2.30
CA MET A 16 -28.43 34.09 2.50
C MET A 16 -27.90 34.62 3.85
N ASN A 17 -28.73 35.32 4.63
CA ASN A 17 -28.31 35.95 5.89
C ASN A 17 -28.42 35.02 7.12
N LEU A 18 -29.19 33.92 7.05
CA LEU A 18 -29.34 33.01 8.19
C LEU A 18 -28.11 32.09 8.39
N VAL A 19 -27.44 31.71 7.30
CA VAL A 19 -26.26 30.81 7.35
C VAL A 19 -25.04 31.53 7.91
N THR A 20 -24.85 32.81 7.57
CA THR A 20 -23.72 33.63 8.03
C THR A 20 -23.79 33.96 9.53
N ILE A 21 -25.01 34.12 10.07
CA ILE A 21 -25.23 34.38 11.51
C ILE A 21 -24.98 33.10 12.34
N HIS A 22 -25.33 31.93 11.82
CA HIS A 22 -25.01 30.65 12.47
C HIS A 22 -23.50 30.32 12.40
N PHE A 23 -22.82 30.64 11.30
CA PHE A 23 -21.37 30.45 11.15
C PHE A 23 -20.54 31.32 12.10
N ASN A 24 -20.90 32.61 12.26
CA ASN A 24 -20.16 33.52 13.15
C ASN A 24 -20.35 33.20 14.65
N ASN A 25 -21.50 32.63 15.03
CA ASN A 25 -21.71 32.15 16.41
C ASN A 25 -20.95 30.84 16.71
N LEU A 26 -20.72 29.99 15.70
CA LEU A 26 -19.90 28.78 15.83
C LEU A 26 -18.42 29.12 16.01
N ILE A 27 -17.90 30.08 15.23
CA ILE A 27 -16.51 30.56 15.32
C ILE A 27 -16.25 31.26 16.65
N LYS A 28 -17.18 32.09 17.15
CA LYS A 28 -17.04 32.72 18.49
C LYS A 28 -17.09 31.72 19.64
N LYS A 29 -17.88 30.63 19.54
CA LYS A 29 -17.89 29.55 20.54
C LYS A 29 -16.62 28.68 20.49
N MET A 30 -16.04 28.51 19.31
CA MET A 30 -14.81 27.72 19.12
C MET A 30 -13.57 28.45 19.67
N VAL A 31 -13.51 29.78 19.56
CA VAL A 31 -12.42 30.61 20.12
C VAL A 31 -12.49 30.72 21.65
N PHE A 32 -13.69 30.74 22.25
CA PHE A 32 -13.82 30.83 23.71
C PHE A 32 -13.48 29.53 24.45
N CYS A 33 -13.58 28.37 23.79
CA CYS A 33 -13.22 27.08 24.38
C CYS A 33 -11.71 26.80 24.42
N ILE A 34 -10.92 27.55 23.63
CA ILE A 34 -9.47 27.37 23.51
C ILE A 34 -8.69 28.00 24.68
N SER A 35 -9.29 28.91 25.47
CA SER A 35 -8.58 29.62 26.57
C SER A 35 -8.67 28.99 27.96
N ILE A 36 -9.33 27.82 28.14
CA ILE A 36 -9.58 27.25 29.49
C ILE A 36 -8.92 25.87 29.73
N TYR A 37 -8.32 25.24 28.71
CA TYR A 37 -7.71 23.91 28.84
C TYR A 37 -6.21 23.87 28.55
N ASP A 38 -5.53 25.00 28.70
CA ASP A 38 -4.07 25.01 28.87
C ASP A 38 -3.76 24.78 30.35
N VAL A 39 -2.71 24.01 30.65
CA VAL A 39 -2.28 23.57 32.00
C VAL A 39 -3.00 22.33 32.56
N LYS A 40 -2.69 21.14 32.01
CA LYS A 40 -2.34 19.88 32.72
C LYS A 40 -2.48 18.68 31.77
N GLY A 41 -1.36 18.27 31.17
CA GLY A 41 -1.36 17.08 30.32
C GLY A 41 -0.01 16.74 29.68
N VAL A 42 1.08 17.19 30.28
CA VAL A 42 2.43 16.75 29.92
C VAL A 42 2.81 15.76 31.01
N ASP A 43 2.80 14.45 30.74
CA ASP A 43 3.61 13.44 31.45
C ASP A 43 3.35 11.97 31.04
N ILE A 44 2.37 11.66 30.19
CA ILE A 44 2.03 10.26 29.84
C ILE A 44 2.61 9.79 28.49
N LEU A 45 3.04 10.69 27.61
CA LEU A 45 3.55 10.34 26.27
C LEU A 45 5.04 9.95 26.20
N ARG A 46 5.76 9.87 27.34
CA ARG A 46 7.19 9.53 27.35
C ARG A 46 7.51 8.03 27.41
N ARG A 47 6.55 7.15 27.76
CA ARG A 47 6.80 5.70 27.86
C ARG A 47 6.58 4.93 26.55
N ASP A 48 5.62 5.33 25.73
CA ASP A 48 5.37 4.68 24.43
C ASP A 48 6.39 5.09 23.36
N PHE A 49 7.09 6.21 23.56
CA PHE A 49 8.15 6.67 22.66
C PHE A 49 9.48 5.89 22.84
N LEU A 50 9.66 5.21 23.98
CA LEU A 50 10.91 4.50 24.29
C LEU A 50 10.98 3.08 23.74
N TRP A 51 9.84 2.44 23.42
CA TRP A 51 9.84 1.09 22.84
C TRP A 51 9.92 1.07 21.30
N LYS A 52 9.75 2.22 20.63
CA LYS A 52 9.84 2.31 19.17
C LYS A 52 11.26 2.54 18.63
N ASN A 53 12.21 2.88 19.51
CA ASN A 53 13.59 3.23 19.15
C ASN A 53 14.64 2.17 19.55
N MET A 54 14.23 0.96 19.94
CA MET A 54 15.15 -0.17 20.10
C MET A 54 15.26 -1.00 18.82
N ALA A 55 15.20 -0.33 17.66
CA ALA A 55 15.63 -0.93 16.41
C ALA A 55 17.15 -1.12 16.52
N VAL A 56 17.56 -2.36 16.78
CA VAL A 56 18.91 -2.85 16.51
C VAL A 56 19.34 -2.24 15.17
N TYR A 57 20.45 -1.49 15.16
CA TYR A 57 21.03 -0.89 13.95
C TYR A 57 21.38 -2.00 12.96
N GLY A 58 20.38 -2.42 12.20
CA GLY A 58 20.45 -3.41 11.13
C GLY A 58 19.86 -2.81 9.85
N PRO A 59 20.27 -3.30 8.67
CA PRO A 59 19.78 -2.79 7.39
C PRO A 59 18.25 -2.94 7.30
N VAL A 60 17.57 -1.88 6.86
CA VAL A 60 16.12 -1.93 6.64
C VAL A 60 15.87 -2.72 5.35
N VAL A 61 15.02 -3.75 5.42
CA VAL A 61 14.68 -4.55 4.23
C VAL A 61 13.44 -3.95 3.60
N LYS A 62 13.56 -3.58 2.33
CA LYS A 62 12.54 -2.99 1.49
C LYS A 62 12.10 -4.06 0.49
N ILE A 63 10.84 -4.46 0.53
CA ILE A 63 10.30 -5.54 -0.28
C ILE A 63 9.29 -4.98 -1.28
N HIS A 64 9.47 -5.35 -2.55
CA HIS A 64 8.47 -5.11 -3.58
C HIS A 64 7.36 -6.16 -3.56
N PRO A 65 6.11 -5.78 -3.84
CA PRO A 65 4.95 -6.68 -3.86
C PRO A 65 5.08 -7.81 -4.89
N VAL A 66 5.84 -7.59 -5.98
CA VAL A 66 6.14 -8.61 -6.99
C VAL A 66 6.84 -9.84 -6.38
N VAL A 67 7.71 -9.63 -5.40
CA VAL A 67 8.42 -10.69 -4.69
C VAL A 67 7.43 -11.55 -3.91
N LEU A 68 6.49 -10.93 -3.21
CA LEU A 68 5.45 -11.65 -2.46
C LEU A 68 4.53 -12.45 -3.39
N ALA A 69 4.14 -11.86 -4.52
CA ALA A 69 3.34 -12.54 -5.53
C ALA A 69 4.08 -13.75 -6.14
N SER A 70 5.37 -13.60 -6.42
CA SER A 70 6.21 -14.69 -6.95
C SER A 70 6.44 -15.81 -5.93
N ILE A 71 6.64 -15.48 -4.65
CA ILE A 71 6.72 -16.49 -3.59
C ILE A 71 5.39 -17.22 -3.44
N ALA A 72 4.26 -16.50 -3.50
CA ALA A 72 2.92 -17.10 -3.43
C ALA A 72 2.64 -18.04 -4.61
N ASP A 73 2.96 -17.64 -5.84
CA ASP A 73 2.82 -18.48 -7.05
C ASP A 73 3.73 -19.72 -6.96
N SER A 74 4.96 -19.54 -6.48
CA SER A 74 5.90 -20.66 -6.24
C SER A 74 5.41 -21.62 -5.17
N TYR A 75 4.71 -21.12 -4.15
CA TYR A 75 4.10 -21.94 -3.10
C TYR A 75 2.90 -22.74 -3.60
N GLU A 76 2.10 -22.18 -4.52
CA GLU A 76 0.94 -22.87 -5.10
C GLU A 76 1.36 -23.98 -6.09
N ARG A 77 2.42 -23.76 -6.88
CA ARG A 77 2.94 -24.72 -7.89
C ARG A 77 3.84 -25.84 -7.34
N ARG A 78 3.74 -26.11 -6.04
CA ARG A 78 4.58 -27.08 -5.34
C ARG A 78 4.40 -28.51 -5.85
N ASN A 79 5.50 -29.28 -5.83
CA ASN A 79 5.45 -30.72 -6.06
C ASN A 79 4.68 -31.41 -4.92
N GLU A 80 3.93 -32.47 -5.24
CA GLU A 80 3.18 -33.25 -4.24
C GLU A 80 4.13 -33.80 -3.16
N GLY A 81 3.98 -33.32 -1.92
CA GLY A 81 4.78 -33.74 -0.75
C GLY A 81 5.69 -32.66 -0.16
N ALA A 82 6.03 -31.61 -0.90
CA ALA A 82 6.84 -30.51 -0.37
C ALA A 82 5.98 -29.52 0.42
N THR A 83 6.26 -29.38 1.72
CA THR A 83 5.60 -28.35 2.56
C THR A 83 6.30 -26.99 2.45
N ARG A 84 7.55 -27.00 2.00
CA ARG A 84 8.45 -25.86 1.96
C ARG A 84 8.89 -25.55 0.54
N VAL A 85 9.16 -24.28 0.29
CA VAL A 85 9.73 -23.77 -0.95
C VAL A 85 10.89 -22.87 -0.56
N ILE A 86 12.04 -23.16 -1.16
CA ILE A 86 13.26 -22.38 -1.01
C ILE A 86 13.49 -21.64 -2.33
N GLY A 87 13.92 -20.40 -2.23
CA GLY A 87 14.34 -19.65 -3.39
C GLY A 87 15.36 -18.58 -3.06
N THR A 88 16.00 -18.06 -4.10
CA THR A 88 16.98 -16.99 -3.96
C THR A 88 16.28 -15.65 -4.17
N ILE A 89 16.59 -14.67 -3.33
CA ILE A 89 16.15 -13.30 -3.51
C ILE A 89 17.25 -12.48 -4.17
N LEU A 90 16.83 -11.70 -5.15
CA LEU A 90 17.68 -10.80 -5.92
C LEU A 90 17.29 -9.37 -5.61
N GLY A 91 18.29 -8.49 -5.65
CA GLY A 91 18.06 -7.09 -5.36
C GLY A 91 19.33 -6.27 -5.33
N THR A 92 19.19 -5.07 -4.80
CA THR A 92 20.29 -4.12 -4.63
C THR A 92 20.54 -3.88 -3.16
N ILE A 93 21.81 -3.89 -2.78
CA ILE A 93 22.25 -3.59 -1.42
C ILE A 93 22.70 -2.14 -1.41
N ASP A 94 21.93 -1.28 -0.74
CA ASP A 94 22.41 0.03 -0.31
C ASP A 94 22.92 -0.08 1.14
N LYS A 95 23.87 0.77 1.53
CA LYS A 95 24.70 0.61 2.75
C LYS A 95 23.89 0.36 4.05
N HIS A 96 22.67 0.88 4.13
CA HIS A 96 21.76 0.69 5.26
C HIS A 96 20.35 0.22 4.86
N SER A 97 20.13 -0.05 3.58
CA SER A 97 18.81 -0.42 3.05
C SER A 97 18.98 -1.46 1.97
N VAL A 98 18.23 -2.55 2.08
CA VAL A 98 18.32 -3.63 1.11
C VAL A 98 17.00 -3.69 0.37
N GLU A 99 17.07 -3.47 -0.94
CA GLU A 99 15.90 -3.43 -1.83
C GLU A 99 15.80 -4.76 -2.56
N ILE A 100 14.76 -5.52 -2.24
CA ILE A 100 14.47 -6.81 -2.88
C ILE A 100 13.46 -6.56 -3.99
N THR A 101 13.95 -6.61 -5.23
CA THR A 101 13.16 -6.36 -6.45
C THR A 101 12.60 -7.64 -7.03
N ASN A 102 13.34 -8.75 -6.93
CA ASN A 102 13.00 -9.97 -7.64
C ASN A 102 13.34 -11.22 -6.83
N CYS A 103 12.74 -12.35 -7.18
CA CYS A 103 13.05 -13.63 -6.57
C CYS A 103 12.77 -14.78 -7.54
N PHE A 104 13.47 -15.89 -7.35
CA PHE A 104 13.21 -17.13 -8.07
C PHE A 104 13.28 -18.33 -7.12
N SER A 105 12.41 -19.31 -7.34
CA SER A 105 12.43 -20.58 -6.60
C SER A 105 13.57 -21.47 -7.10
N VAL A 106 14.26 -22.14 -6.18
CA VAL A 106 15.27 -23.14 -6.51
C VAL A 106 14.72 -24.51 -6.10
N PRO A 107 14.72 -25.51 -7.01
CA PRO A 107 14.34 -26.87 -6.63
C PRO A 107 15.29 -27.34 -5.52
N HIS A 108 14.70 -27.83 -4.44
CA HIS A 108 15.42 -28.42 -3.32
C HIS A 108 14.88 -29.81 -3.10
N ASN A 109 15.74 -30.71 -2.64
CA ASN A 109 15.35 -32.02 -2.18
C ASN A 109 15.54 -32.07 -0.66
N GLU A 110 14.46 -32.21 0.09
CA GLU A 110 14.46 -32.30 1.55
C GLU A 110 14.44 -33.77 1.96
N SER A 111 15.55 -34.24 2.55
CA SER A 111 15.63 -35.50 3.30
C SER A 111 15.79 -35.20 4.79
N GLU A 112 15.53 -36.17 5.67
CA GLU A 112 15.44 -35.95 7.14
C GLU A 112 16.66 -35.25 7.77
N ASP A 113 17.85 -35.36 7.19
CA ASP A 113 19.09 -34.72 7.68
C ASP A 113 19.83 -33.86 6.63
N GLU A 114 19.46 -33.96 5.35
CA GLU A 114 20.17 -33.29 4.27
C GLU A 114 19.19 -32.55 3.35
N VAL A 115 19.44 -31.25 3.17
CA VAL A 115 18.77 -30.45 2.14
C VAL A 115 19.76 -30.18 1.02
N ALA A 116 19.53 -30.84 -0.12
CA ALA A 116 20.31 -30.59 -1.32
C ALA A 116 19.64 -29.49 -2.14
N VAL A 117 20.33 -28.35 -2.27
CA VAL A 117 19.94 -27.25 -3.16
C VAL A 117 20.74 -27.34 -4.45
N ASP A 118 20.08 -27.30 -5.60
CA ASP A 118 20.76 -27.33 -6.90
C ASP A 118 21.45 -25.99 -7.20
N MET A 119 22.77 -25.96 -7.00
CA MET A 119 23.62 -24.80 -7.23
C MET A 119 23.82 -24.50 -8.71
N GLU A 120 23.80 -25.52 -9.57
CA GLU A 120 23.98 -25.34 -11.01
C GLU A 120 22.75 -24.63 -11.59
N PHE A 121 21.56 -25.03 -11.14
CA PHE A 121 20.32 -24.32 -11.47
C PHE A 121 20.35 -22.88 -10.97
N ALA A 122 20.75 -22.64 -9.71
CA ALA A 122 20.81 -21.30 -9.14
C ALA A 122 21.80 -20.39 -9.91
N LYS A 123 22.96 -20.91 -10.33
CA LYS A 123 23.95 -20.17 -11.13
C LYS A 123 23.44 -19.85 -12.53
N ASN A 124 22.84 -20.82 -13.20
CA ASN A 124 22.25 -20.63 -14.53
C ASN A 124 21.12 -19.59 -14.48
N MET A 125 20.23 -19.67 -13.50
CA MET A 125 19.18 -18.67 -13.32
C MET A 125 19.74 -17.30 -12.98
N TYR A 126 20.74 -17.22 -12.11
CA TYR A 126 21.38 -15.95 -11.78
C TYR A 126 22.04 -15.32 -13.02
N GLU A 127 22.70 -16.10 -13.88
CA GLU A 127 23.29 -15.58 -15.12
C GLU A 127 22.22 -15.03 -16.09
N LEU A 128 21.08 -15.71 -16.21
CA LEU A 128 19.95 -15.23 -17.01
C LEU A 128 19.37 -13.93 -16.44
N HIS A 129 19.17 -13.87 -15.12
CA HIS A 129 18.69 -12.65 -14.45
C HIS A 129 19.67 -11.49 -14.62
N LYS A 130 20.98 -11.75 -14.51
CA LYS A 130 22.02 -10.74 -14.73
C LYS A 130 22.04 -10.22 -16.18
N LYS A 131 21.65 -11.04 -17.16
CA LYS A 131 21.49 -10.63 -18.56
C LYS A 131 20.28 -9.73 -18.78
N VAL A 132 19.19 -9.96 -18.05
CA VAL A 132 17.97 -9.12 -18.10
C VAL A 132 18.18 -7.82 -17.33
N SER A 133 18.82 -7.90 -16.16
CA SER A 133 19.01 -6.77 -15.24
C SER A 133 20.39 -6.88 -14.55
N PRO A 134 21.41 -6.18 -15.06
CA PRO A 134 22.77 -6.27 -14.52
C PRO A 134 22.96 -5.60 -13.16
N SER A 135 21.97 -4.82 -12.70
CA SER A 135 21.96 -4.18 -11.39
C SER A 135 21.60 -5.14 -10.25
N GLU A 136 21.05 -6.32 -10.54
CA GLU A 136 20.62 -7.26 -9.52
C GLU A 136 21.77 -8.14 -9.03
N ALA A 137 21.94 -8.19 -7.71
CA ALA A 137 22.87 -9.08 -7.02
C ALA A 137 22.10 -10.07 -6.14
N ILE A 138 22.77 -11.18 -5.79
CA ILE A 138 22.24 -12.13 -4.81
C ILE A 138 22.30 -11.48 -3.43
N VAL A 139 21.13 -11.26 -2.84
CA VAL A 139 20.97 -10.61 -1.54
C VAL A 139 20.77 -11.64 -0.42
N GLY A 140 20.27 -12.82 -0.78
CA GLY A 140 20.01 -13.89 0.17
C GLY A 140 19.01 -14.89 -0.38
N TRP A 141 18.23 -15.48 0.52
CA TRP A 141 17.27 -16.53 0.18
C TRP A 141 15.98 -16.40 1.00
N TYR A 142 14.89 -16.93 0.46
CA TYR A 142 13.62 -17.02 1.16
C TYR A 142 13.24 -18.48 1.43
N ALA A 143 12.49 -18.70 2.49
CA ALA A 143 11.85 -19.95 2.82
C ALA A 143 10.38 -19.73 3.18
N THR A 144 9.53 -20.70 2.83
CA THR A 144 8.17 -20.76 3.35
C THR A 144 8.13 -21.56 4.65
N GLY A 145 7.49 -21.01 5.68
CA GLY A 145 7.40 -21.63 7.00
C GLY A 145 7.39 -20.63 8.15
N PHE A 146 6.72 -21.01 9.25
CA PHE A 146 6.65 -20.20 10.47
C PHE A 146 7.93 -20.30 11.31
N ASP A 147 8.48 -21.52 11.43
CA ASP A 147 9.62 -21.82 12.29
C ASP A 147 10.94 -21.93 11.51
N ILE A 148 12.00 -21.39 12.12
CA ILE A 148 13.38 -21.59 11.68
C ILE A 148 13.79 -22.99 12.11
N THR A 149 14.09 -23.84 11.13
CA THR A 149 14.55 -25.22 11.36
C THR A 149 16.06 -25.35 11.28
N GLU A 150 16.59 -26.47 11.74
CA GLU A 150 18.02 -26.80 11.66
C GLU A 150 18.52 -26.80 10.20
N HIS A 151 17.69 -27.26 9.25
CA HIS A 151 17.98 -27.17 7.81
C HIS A 151 18.24 -25.73 7.32
N SER A 152 17.63 -24.73 7.96
CA SER A 152 17.85 -23.33 7.60
C SER A 152 19.27 -22.89 7.90
N VAL A 153 19.93 -23.46 8.92
CA VAL A 153 21.32 -23.16 9.26
C VAL A 153 22.26 -23.68 8.17
N LEU A 154 22.02 -24.90 7.67
CA LEU A 154 22.80 -25.49 6.58
C LEU A 154 22.73 -24.62 5.32
N ILE A 155 21.50 -24.31 4.87
CA ILE A 155 21.26 -23.45 3.69
C ILE A 155 21.91 -22.08 3.89
N HIS A 156 21.82 -21.53 5.09
CA HIS A 156 22.41 -20.24 5.41
C HIS A 156 23.94 -20.25 5.33
N GLU A 157 24.60 -21.32 5.78
CA GLU A 157 26.04 -21.48 5.60
C GLU A 157 26.41 -21.59 4.11
N TYR A 158 25.61 -22.30 3.31
CA TYR A 158 25.83 -22.38 1.86
C TYR A 158 25.76 -21.00 1.19
N TYR A 159 24.73 -20.21 1.47
CA TYR A 159 24.61 -18.85 0.90
C TYR A 159 25.64 -17.87 1.48
N SER A 160 26.14 -18.09 2.70
CA SER A 160 27.21 -17.27 3.28
C SER A 160 28.55 -17.43 2.55
N ARG A 161 28.73 -18.48 1.74
CA ARG A 161 29.91 -18.66 0.88
C ARG A 161 29.82 -17.84 -0.41
N GLU A 162 28.60 -17.59 -0.91
CA GLU A 162 28.35 -16.87 -2.16
C GLU A 162 28.05 -15.38 -1.94
N ALA A 163 27.42 -15.00 -0.82
CA ALA A 163 27.02 -13.61 -0.54
C ALA A 163 27.58 -13.08 0.79
N GLN A 164 27.97 -11.80 0.81
CA GLN A 164 28.29 -11.08 2.05
C GLN A 164 26.97 -10.70 2.76
N ASN A 165 26.78 -11.19 3.98
CA ASN A 165 25.58 -10.97 4.82
C ASN A 165 24.26 -11.39 4.15
N PRO A 166 24.04 -12.70 3.91
CA PRO A 166 22.80 -13.17 3.31
C PRO A 166 21.59 -12.88 4.20
N ILE A 167 20.54 -12.36 3.59
CA ILE A 167 19.25 -12.15 4.26
C ILE A 167 18.41 -13.40 4.11
N HIS A 168 17.87 -13.88 5.22
CA HIS A 168 16.91 -14.97 5.25
C HIS A 168 15.50 -14.42 5.42
N LEU A 169 14.68 -14.54 4.37
CA LEU A 169 13.27 -14.13 4.42
C LEU A 169 12.40 -15.35 4.72
N THR A 170 11.53 -15.24 5.71
CA THR A 170 10.52 -16.26 6.01
C THR A 170 9.14 -15.71 5.69
N LEU A 171 8.36 -16.53 4.99
CA LEU A 171 6.98 -16.23 4.67
C LEU A 171 6.09 -17.29 5.30
N ASP A 172 5.29 -16.86 6.26
CA ASP A 172 4.33 -17.71 6.96
C ASP A 172 3.06 -17.89 6.12
N THR A 173 2.82 -19.12 5.69
CA THR A 173 1.63 -19.52 4.91
C THR A 173 0.55 -20.16 5.78
N THR A 174 0.79 -20.36 7.08
CA THR A 174 -0.13 -21.11 7.95
C THR A 174 -1.35 -20.31 8.37
N LEU A 175 -1.42 -19.02 8.01
CA LEU A 175 -2.58 -18.11 8.15
C LEU A 175 -3.30 -18.17 9.52
N GLN A 176 -2.65 -18.65 10.59
CA GLN A 176 -3.33 -18.89 11.88
C GLN A 176 -3.91 -17.61 12.49
N ASN A 177 -3.32 -16.44 12.17
CA ASN A 177 -3.82 -15.12 12.58
C ASN A 177 -4.59 -14.37 11.47
N GLY A 178 -4.97 -15.04 10.38
CA GLY A 178 -5.65 -14.41 9.24
C GLY A 178 -4.80 -13.37 8.48
N LYS A 179 -3.50 -13.30 8.74
CA LYS A 179 -2.55 -12.41 8.08
C LYS A 179 -1.28 -13.17 7.71
N MET A 180 -0.79 -12.92 6.50
CA MET A 180 0.51 -13.42 6.05
C MET A 180 1.61 -12.65 6.78
N ASN A 181 2.46 -13.35 7.53
CA ASN A 181 3.58 -12.72 8.23
C ASN A 181 4.85 -12.89 7.39
N VAL A 182 5.46 -11.76 7.02
CA VAL A 182 6.76 -11.71 6.35
C VAL A 182 7.79 -11.25 7.38
N ARG A 183 8.79 -12.08 7.66
CA ARG A 183 9.88 -11.72 8.56
C ARG A 183 11.21 -11.88 7.83
N ALA A 184 12.06 -10.87 7.92
CA ALA A 184 13.43 -10.96 7.44
C ALA A 184 14.37 -11.15 8.63
N TYR A 185 15.39 -11.97 8.44
CA TYR A 185 16.42 -12.26 9.42
C TYR A 185 17.81 -12.05 8.79
N VAL A 186 18.74 -11.58 9.59
CA VAL A 186 20.16 -11.60 9.27
C VAL A 186 20.85 -12.51 10.27
N SER A 187 21.80 -13.32 9.80
CA SER A 187 22.65 -14.08 10.69
C SER A 187 23.69 -13.20 11.35
N ALA A 188 23.77 -13.27 12.67
CA ALA A 188 24.96 -12.91 13.41
C ALA A 188 25.61 -14.20 13.92
N GLN A 189 26.80 -14.51 13.44
CA GLN A 189 27.60 -15.58 14.04
C GLN A 189 28.02 -15.13 15.43
N MET A 190 27.57 -15.83 16.46
CA MET A 190 27.95 -15.58 17.84
C MET A 190 28.73 -16.79 18.33
N GLY A 191 30.05 -16.64 18.40
CA GLY A 191 30.96 -17.68 18.85
C GLY A 191 31.98 -17.10 19.83
N VAL A 192 32.23 -17.82 20.91
CA VAL A 192 33.40 -17.58 21.76
C VAL A 192 34.57 -18.33 21.12
N PRO A 193 35.75 -17.73 20.93
CA PRO A 193 36.91 -18.45 20.39
C PRO A 193 37.22 -19.68 21.25
N GLY A 194 36.98 -20.88 20.72
CA GLY A 194 37.27 -22.18 21.37
C GLY A 194 36.09 -23.10 21.68
N LYS A 195 34.82 -22.73 21.43
CA LYS A 195 33.65 -23.63 21.52
C LYS A 195 32.58 -23.31 20.46
N THR A 196 31.61 -24.22 20.31
CA THR A 196 30.53 -24.27 19.29
C THR A 196 30.12 -22.91 18.76
N VAL A 197 30.32 -22.69 17.46
CA VAL A 197 29.86 -21.50 16.75
C VAL A 197 28.35 -21.59 16.64
N GLY A 198 27.63 -20.74 17.37
CA GLY A 198 26.18 -20.62 17.24
C GLY A 198 25.84 -19.56 16.19
N VAL A 199 24.87 -19.84 15.32
CA VAL A 199 24.31 -18.83 14.42
C VAL A 199 23.03 -18.31 15.05
N MET A 200 22.96 -17.01 15.33
CA MET A 200 21.73 -16.37 15.80
C MET A 200 21.10 -15.58 14.67
N PHE A 201 19.80 -15.80 14.44
CA PHE A 201 19.03 -15.01 13.49
C PHE A 201 18.46 -13.77 14.19
N THR A 202 18.96 -12.60 13.80
CA THR A 202 18.46 -11.32 14.29
C THR A 202 17.33 -10.85 13.37
N PRO A 203 16.11 -10.61 13.89
CA PRO A 203 15.01 -10.12 13.07
C PRO A 203 15.29 -8.69 12.60
N LEU A 204 15.00 -8.44 11.32
CA LEU A 204 15.08 -7.13 10.69
C LEU A 204 13.68 -6.57 10.46
N THR A 205 13.59 -5.24 10.48
CA THR A 205 12.34 -4.56 10.14
C THR A 205 12.11 -4.60 8.63
N VAL A 206 10.99 -5.16 8.22
CA VAL A 206 10.54 -5.24 6.82
C VAL A 206 9.62 -4.06 6.52
N LYS A 207 9.87 -3.36 5.41
CA LYS A 207 9.01 -2.32 4.86
C LYS A 207 8.63 -2.69 3.44
N HIS A 208 7.37 -2.51 3.08
CA HIS A 208 6.92 -2.69 1.71
C HIS A 208 7.11 -1.37 0.96
N ILE A 209 7.76 -1.45 -0.20
CA ILE A 209 7.90 -0.32 -1.12
C ILE A 209 7.16 -0.67 -2.41
N TYR A 210 6.56 0.35 -3.00
CA TYR A 210 5.78 0.23 -4.21
C TYR A 210 6.29 1.28 -5.20
N TYR A 211 6.43 0.90 -6.47
CA TYR A 211 6.45 1.90 -7.54
C TYR A 211 5.04 2.44 -7.78
N ASP A 212 4.92 3.66 -8.32
CA ASP A 212 3.62 4.27 -8.59
C ASP A 212 2.77 3.42 -9.55
N THR A 213 3.40 2.80 -10.55
CA THR A 213 2.76 1.88 -11.49
C THR A 213 2.32 0.58 -10.82
N GLU A 214 3.17 -0.01 -9.95
CA GLU A 214 2.82 -1.20 -9.17
C GLU A 214 1.64 -0.92 -8.24
N ARG A 215 1.61 0.24 -7.59
CA ARG A 215 0.51 0.65 -6.70
C ARG A 215 -0.83 0.66 -7.43
N ILE A 216 -0.86 1.20 -8.66
CA ILE A 216 -2.09 1.21 -9.49
C ILE A 216 -2.49 -0.22 -9.85
N GLY A 217 -1.54 -1.06 -10.26
CA GLY A 217 -1.80 -2.47 -10.57
C GLY A 217 -2.34 -3.24 -9.37
N ILE A 218 -1.78 -3.03 -8.18
CA ILE A 218 -2.21 -3.69 -6.94
C ILE A 218 -3.59 -3.21 -6.50
N ASP A 219 -3.92 -1.92 -6.62
CA ASP A 219 -5.24 -1.41 -6.26
C ASP A 219 -6.34 -2.05 -7.15
N LEU A 220 -6.04 -2.26 -8.43
CA LEU A 220 -6.91 -3.00 -9.34
C LEU A 220 -7.04 -4.48 -8.92
N LEU A 221 -5.93 -5.15 -8.61
CA LEU A 221 -5.94 -6.55 -8.14
C LEU A 221 -6.66 -6.71 -6.80
N HIS A 222 -6.53 -5.74 -5.90
CA HIS A 222 -7.22 -5.72 -4.61
C HIS A 222 -8.74 -5.65 -4.79
N THR A 223 -9.20 -4.91 -5.81
CA THR A 223 -10.63 -4.86 -6.16
C THR A 223 -11.14 -6.23 -6.64
N THR A 224 -10.28 -7.05 -7.26
CA THR A 224 -10.62 -8.43 -7.66
C THR A 224 -10.81 -9.36 -6.46
N CYS A 225 -10.11 -9.15 -5.35
CA CYS A 225 -10.31 -9.92 -4.13
C CYS A 225 -11.71 -9.74 -3.52
N ALA A 226 -12.35 -8.59 -3.74
CA ALA A 226 -13.72 -8.34 -3.28
C ALA A 226 -14.79 -9.02 -4.16
N SER A 227 -14.42 -9.47 -5.36
CA SER A 227 -15.33 -10.11 -6.31
C SER A 227 -15.44 -11.62 -6.01
N PRO A 228 -16.67 -12.18 -5.97
CA PRO A 228 -16.89 -13.58 -5.62
C PRO A 228 -16.34 -14.58 -6.66
N SER A 229 -16.22 -14.17 -7.93
CA SER A 229 -15.68 -15.04 -8.98
C SER A 229 -14.16 -14.98 -9.12
N ARG A 230 -13.47 -14.11 -8.35
CA ARG A 230 -12.01 -13.82 -8.47
C ARG A 230 -11.55 -13.50 -9.89
N THR A 231 -12.47 -13.14 -10.77
CA THR A 231 -12.23 -12.79 -12.16
C THR A 231 -12.93 -11.47 -12.44
N ASN A 232 -12.15 -10.40 -12.47
CA ASN A 232 -12.62 -9.11 -12.93
C ASN A 232 -12.01 -8.84 -14.30
N GLY A 233 -12.86 -8.58 -15.29
CA GLY A 233 -12.40 -8.01 -16.56
C GLY A 233 -11.87 -6.60 -16.35
N LEU A 234 -11.13 -6.08 -17.34
CA LEU A 234 -10.75 -4.68 -17.35
C LEU A 234 -12.04 -3.84 -17.38
N THR A 235 -12.22 -3.03 -16.33
CA THR A 235 -13.35 -2.11 -16.22
C THR A 235 -13.14 -0.91 -17.13
N SER A 236 -14.22 -0.34 -17.68
CA SER A 236 -14.17 0.96 -18.35
C SER A 236 -13.65 2.04 -17.39
N ASP A 237 -12.84 2.97 -17.91
CA ASP A 237 -12.31 4.11 -17.15
C ASP A 237 -13.42 4.89 -16.43
N LEU A 238 -14.58 5.06 -17.09
CA LEU A 238 -15.72 5.76 -16.48
C LEU A 238 -16.28 5.00 -15.27
N ALA A 239 -16.31 3.67 -15.32
CA ALA A 239 -16.73 2.83 -14.20
C ALA A 239 -15.72 2.89 -13.05
N GLN A 240 -14.41 2.98 -13.33
CA GLN A 240 -13.38 3.19 -12.31
C GLN A 240 -13.52 4.54 -11.62
N VAL A 241 -13.81 5.60 -12.37
CA VAL A 241 -14.09 6.94 -11.81
C VAL A 241 -15.34 6.90 -10.93
N GLY A 242 -16.41 6.24 -11.37
CA GLY A 242 -17.62 6.06 -10.56
C GLY A 242 -17.37 5.31 -9.25
N THR A 243 -16.56 4.24 -9.29
CA THR A 243 -16.17 3.48 -8.10
C THR A 243 -15.32 4.32 -7.15
N SER A 244 -14.39 5.12 -7.70
CA SER A 244 -13.56 6.03 -6.92
C SER A 244 -14.40 7.13 -6.24
N ALA A 245 -15.40 7.67 -6.95
CA ALA A 245 -16.35 8.64 -6.38
C ALA A 245 -17.17 8.03 -5.24
N ALA A 246 -17.65 6.79 -5.39
CA ALA A 246 -18.34 6.06 -4.33
C ALA A 246 -17.43 5.85 -3.10
N ARG A 247 -16.16 5.48 -3.31
CA ARG A 247 -15.17 5.34 -2.22
C ARG A 247 -14.95 6.66 -1.48
N VAL A 248 -14.86 7.78 -2.19
CA VAL A 248 -14.75 9.12 -1.58
C VAL A 248 -16.03 9.47 -0.81
N GLN A 249 -17.20 9.14 -1.35
CA GLN A 249 -18.48 9.34 -0.66
C GLN A 249 -18.57 8.53 0.65
N ASP A 250 -18.12 7.28 0.66
CA ASP A 250 -18.08 6.44 1.86
C ASP A 250 -17.11 7.00 2.91
N MET A 251 -15.93 7.45 2.48
CA MET A 251 -14.96 8.11 3.36
C MET A 251 -15.54 9.41 3.96
N LEU A 252 -16.20 10.23 3.15
CA LEU A 252 -16.87 11.46 3.63
C LEU A 252 -17.99 11.14 4.61
N THR A 253 -18.79 10.11 4.35
CA THR A 253 -19.86 9.66 5.25
C THR A 253 -19.30 9.22 6.60
N THR A 254 -18.18 8.49 6.59
CA THR A 254 -17.48 8.08 7.82
C THR A 254 -16.95 9.28 8.61
N VAL A 255 -16.39 10.28 7.93
CA VAL A 255 -15.90 11.51 8.56
C VAL A 255 -17.05 12.34 9.13
N LEU A 256 -18.18 12.45 8.42
CA LEU A 256 -19.36 13.16 8.90
C LEU A 256 -19.93 12.49 10.17
N ALA A 257 -20.04 11.15 10.17
CA ALA A 257 -20.47 10.40 11.34
C ALA A 257 -19.55 10.65 12.54
N TYR A 258 -18.23 10.67 12.33
CA TYR A 258 -17.26 11.00 13.39
C TYR A 258 -17.46 12.42 13.94
N ILE A 259 -17.71 13.40 13.06
CA ILE A 259 -17.96 14.79 13.48
C ILE A 259 -19.23 14.88 14.31
N GLU A 260 -20.32 14.22 13.91
CA GLU A 260 -21.58 14.19 14.67
C GLU A 260 -21.41 13.53 16.05
N ASP A 261 -20.64 12.45 16.14
CA ASP A 261 -20.36 11.76 17.41
C ASP A 261 -19.48 12.59 18.36
N VAL A 262 -18.53 13.36 17.82
CA VAL A 262 -17.74 14.32 18.62
C VAL A 262 -18.61 15.50 19.06
N LEU A 263 -19.50 16.00 18.20
CA LEU A 263 -20.36 17.15 18.49
C LEU A 263 -21.46 16.79 19.51
N SER A 264 -21.94 15.55 19.49
CA SER A 264 -22.84 15.00 20.51
C SER A 264 -22.14 14.60 21.83
N GLY A 265 -20.81 14.70 21.88
CA GLY A 265 -20.01 14.45 23.09
C GLY A 265 -19.80 12.97 23.42
N LYS A 266 -20.11 12.05 22.50
CA LYS A 266 -19.91 10.60 22.69
C LYS A 266 -18.44 10.18 22.59
N VAL A 267 -17.65 10.92 21.79
CA VAL A 267 -16.24 10.62 21.51
C VAL A 267 -15.36 11.81 21.92
N ILE A 268 -14.23 11.52 22.56
CA ILE A 268 -13.23 12.54 22.93
C ILE A 268 -12.64 13.14 21.65
N ALA A 269 -12.71 14.47 21.52
CA ALA A 269 -12.19 15.17 20.35
C ALA A 269 -10.68 14.98 20.22
N ASP A 270 -10.22 14.42 19.10
CA ASP A 270 -8.80 14.37 18.76
C ASP A 270 -8.40 15.62 17.98
N ASN A 271 -7.50 16.41 18.56
CA ASN A 271 -7.00 17.64 17.96
C ASN A 271 -6.16 17.39 16.69
N SER A 272 -5.56 16.21 16.54
CA SER A 272 -4.81 15.85 15.33
C SER A 272 -5.73 15.70 14.12
N VAL A 273 -6.86 15.00 14.29
CA VAL A 273 -7.90 14.85 13.27
C VAL A 273 -8.52 16.20 12.94
N GLY A 274 -8.81 17.04 13.93
CA GLY A 274 -9.32 18.41 13.72
C GLY A 274 -8.38 19.26 12.85
N ARG A 275 -7.07 19.19 13.06
CA ARG A 275 -6.08 19.88 12.21
C ARG A 275 -6.05 19.34 10.79
N CYS A 276 -6.09 18.02 10.62
CA CYS A 276 -6.15 17.39 9.29
C CYS A 276 -7.43 17.79 8.53
N LEU A 277 -8.58 17.88 9.19
CA LEU A 277 -9.82 18.34 8.59
C LEU A 277 -9.76 19.81 8.17
N MET A 278 -9.14 20.66 8.99
CA MET A 278 -8.94 22.07 8.65
C MET A 278 -8.00 22.23 7.44
N ASP A 279 -6.90 21.47 7.39
CA ASP A 279 -6.01 21.45 6.22
C ASP A 279 -6.71 20.95 4.95
N LEU A 280 -7.58 19.95 5.07
CA LEU A 280 -8.40 19.45 3.96
C LEU A 280 -9.34 20.53 3.42
N LEU A 281 -10.03 21.27 4.29
CA LEU A 281 -10.94 22.34 3.87
C LEU A 281 -10.18 23.53 3.25
N ASN A 282 -9.02 23.88 3.83
CA ASN A 282 -8.20 24.99 3.33
C ASN A 282 -7.56 24.72 1.96
N LYS A 283 -7.46 23.45 1.54
CA LYS A 283 -6.98 23.08 0.20
C LYS A 283 -8.00 23.36 -0.90
N VAL A 284 -9.28 23.53 -0.58
CA VAL A 284 -10.32 23.84 -1.57
C VAL A 284 -10.32 25.36 -1.80
N PRO A 285 -9.92 25.84 -2.99
CA PRO A 285 -9.94 27.27 -3.28
C PRO A 285 -11.38 27.77 -3.39
N PHE A 286 -11.64 28.96 -2.84
CA PHE A 286 -12.92 29.63 -3.02
C PHE A 286 -12.92 30.36 -4.37
N ILE A 287 -13.62 29.80 -5.36
CA ILE A 287 -13.78 30.37 -6.70
C ILE A 287 -15.25 30.83 -6.85
N PRO A 288 -15.51 32.05 -7.34
CA PRO A 288 -16.88 32.47 -7.63
C PRO A 288 -17.50 31.61 -8.73
N ALA A 289 -18.82 31.36 -8.62
CA ALA A 289 -19.51 30.43 -9.50
C ALA A 289 -19.44 30.81 -11.00
N GLU A 290 -19.44 32.11 -11.32
CA GLU A 290 -19.39 32.61 -12.70
C GLU A 290 -18.07 32.25 -13.40
N ASP A 291 -16.93 32.43 -12.71
CA ASP A 291 -15.61 32.08 -13.25
C ASP A 291 -15.47 30.56 -13.40
N PHE A 292 -15.99 29.80 -12.44
CA PHE A 292 -15.98 28.35 -12.48
C PHE A 292 -16.79 27.78 -13.65
N GLU A 293 -17.99 28.30 -13.89
CA GLU A 293 -18.85 27.88 -14.99
C GLU A 293 -18.23 28.23 -16.36
N SER A 294 -17.64 29.41 -16.49
CA SER A 294 -16.90 29.80 -17.70
C SER A 294 -15.72 28.87 -17.98
N MET A 295 -14.91 28.56 -16.97
CA MET A 295 -13.78 27.63 -17.09
C MET A 295 -14.21 26.21 -17.45
N LEU A 296 -15.26 25.69 -16.81
CA LEU A 296 -15.81 24.37 -17.10
C LEU A 296 -16.37 24.29 -18.52
N ASN A 297 -17.16 25.28 -18.94
CA ASN A 297 -17.75 25.30 -20.27
C ASN A 297 -16.67 25.37 -21.35
N SER A 298 -15.61 26.18 -21.16
CA SER A 298 -14.47 26.20 -22.08
C SER A 298 -13.81 24.82 -22.18
N ASN A 299 -13.55 24.17 -21.05
CA ASN A 299 -12.89 22.85 -21.04
C ASN A 299 -13.76 21.76 -21.71
N ILE A 300 -15.07 21.77 -21.45
CA ILE A 300 -16.03 20.86 -22.09
C ILE A 300 -16.05 21.08 -23.61
N ASN A 301 -16.11 22.34 -24.05
CA ASN A 301 -16.09 22.68 -25.48
C ASN A 301 -14.79 22.20 -26.16
N ASP A 302 -13.64 22.38 -25.51
CA ASP A 302 -12.35 21.91 -26.02
C ASP A 302 -12.32 20.38 -26.14
N LEU A 303 -12.80 19.65 -25.13
CA LEU A 303 -12.87 18.20 -25.15
C LEU A 303 -13.83 17.68 -26.25
N LEU A 304 -14.98 18.33 -26.41
CA LEU A 304 -15.93 18.04 -27.49
C LEU A 304 -15.32 18.31 -28.87
N MET A 305 -14.54 19.37 -29.02
CA MET A 305 -13.85 19.68 -30.27
C MET A 305 -12.80 18.60 -30.59
N VAL A 306 -12.01 18.16 -29.61
CA VAL A 306 -11.02 17.09 -29.80
C VAL A 306 -11.69 15.79 -30.22
N THR A 307 -12.73 15.36 -29.52
CA THR A 307 -13.47 14.13 -29.87
C THR A 307 -14.10 14.20 -31.26
N TYR A 308 -14.65 15.36 -31.64
CA TYR A 308 -15.17 15.58 -32.98
C TYR A 308 -14.07 15.46 -34.06
N LEU A 309 -12.90 16.09 -33.84
CA LEU A 309 -11.76 16.00 -34.75
C LEU A 309 -11.21 14.57 -34.88
N THR A 310 -11.15 13.81 -33.79
CA THR A 310 -10.74 12.40 -33.81
C THR A 310 -11.69 11.56 -34.67
N ASN A 311 -13.01 11.76 -34.52
CA ASN A 311 -14.01 11.07 -35.34
C ASN A 311 -13.91 11.45 -36.83
N LEU A 312 -13.66 12.72 -37.13
CA LEU A 312 -13.44 13.18 -38.50
C LEU A 312 -12.19 12.54 -39.10
N ALA A 313 -11.07 12.52 -38.36
CA ALA A 313 -9.84 11.87 -38.78
C ALA A 313 -10.05 10.37 -39.04
N GLN A 314 -10.77 9.67 -38.16
CA GLN A 314 -11.10 8.25 -38.34
C GLN A 314 -11.98 8.00 -39.58
N ALA A 315 -12.95 8.88 -39.85
CA ALA A 315 -13.77 8.81 -41.06
C ALA A 315 -12.93 9.05 -42.33
N GLN A 316 -12.01 10.01 -42.29
CA GLN A 316 -11.08 10.28 -43.40
C GLN A 316 -10.14 9.10 -43.66
N ILE A 317 -9.60 8.47 -42.62
CA ILE A 317 -8.80 7.24 -42.75
C ILE A 317 -9.64 6.13 -43.40
N SER A 318 -10.87 5.92 -42.92
CA SER A 318 -11.77 4.90 -43.46
C SER A 318 -12.15 5.14 -44.93
N LEU A 319 -12.31 6.40 -45.34
CA LEU A 319 -12.57 6.77 -46.73
C LEU A 319 -11.34 6.56 -47.60
N ASN A 320 -10.16 6.94 -47.11
CA ASN A 320 -8.91 6.77 -47.82
C ASN A 320 -8.58 5.29 -48.06
N GLU A 321 -8.77 4.44 -47.04
CA GLU A 321 -8.63 2.98 -47.19
C GLU A 321 -9.53 2.43 -48.30
N LYS A 322 -10.80 2.88 -48.35
CA LYS A 322 -11.72 2.45 -49.42
C LYS A 322 -11.34 2.97 -50.80
N LEU A 323 -10.78 4.17 -50.90
CA LEU A 323 -10.33 4.76 -52.16
C LEU A 323 -9.06 4.08 -52.68
N VAL A 324 -8.15 3.66 -51.81
CA VAL A 324 -6.93 2.93 -52.18
C VAL A 324 -7.24 1.49 -52.63
N VAL A 325 -8.33 0.92 -52.15
CA VAL A 325 -8.79 -0.43 -52.52
C VAL A 325 -9.51 -0.46 -53.88
N LEU A 326 -9.90 0.70 -54.43
CA LEU A 326 -10.50 0.86 -55.77
C LEU A 326 -9.43 1.05 -56.84
#